data_AF-A0A8J3YWJ9-F1
#
_entry.id   AF-A0A8J3YWJ9-F1
#
_cell.length_a   1.000
_cell.length_b   1.000
_cell.length_c   1.000
_cell.angle_alpha   90.00
_cell.angle_beta   90.00
_cell.angle_gamma   90.00
#
_symmetry.space_group_name_H-M   'P 1'
#
loop_
_entity.id
_entity.type
_entity.pdbx_description
1 polymer ?
#
loop_
_entity_poly.entity_id
_entity_poly.type
_entity_poly.pdbx_seq_one_letter_code
_entity_poly.pdbx_strand_id
1 'polypeptide(L)'
;MPGYDIRVVLGEVLGVTASTRNPFASGLRSPRTGAKGDMAQVLVQTRARAIRQMIVAAKRRGATAVLGMRFDNRDFTSSGVEIVAYGTAVIAVPVTPEAKAHFDQLTLEVQVYEPQPI
;
A
#
# COMPACT_ATOMS: atom_id res chain seq x y z
N MET A 1 -19.27 -2.89 -0.01
CA MET A 1 -18.75 -1.51 0.08
C MET A 1 -19.91 -0.60 -0.26
N PRO A 2 -20.31 0.35 0.60
CA PRO A 2 -21.51 1.16 0.36
C PRO A 2 -21.49 1.78 -1.03
N GLY A 3 -22.57 1.62 -1.79
CA GLY A 3 -22.67 2.14 -3.15
C GLY A 3 -21.99 1.31 -4.24
N TYR A 4 -21.39 0.16 -3.92
CA TYR A 4 -20.69 -0.72 -4.87
C TYR A 4 -21.11 -2.19 -4.74
N ASP A 5 -21.26 -2.84 -5.90
CA ASP A 5 -21.46 -4.28 -6.01
C ASP A 5 -20.15 -5.00 -6.34
N ILE A 6 -19.91 -6.12 -5.66
CA ILE A 6 -18.79 -7.02 -5.96
C ILE A 6 -19.26 -7.99 -7.04
N ARG A 7 -18.73 -7.87 -8.26
CA ARG A 7 -19.09 -8.70 -9.41
C ARG A 7 -18.29 -10.00 -9.46
N VAL A 8 -17.01 -9.93 -9.11
CA VAL A 8 -16.09 -11.07 -9.17
C VAL A 8 -15.09 -11.00 -8.02
N VAL A 9 -14.81 -12.13 -7.40
CA VAL A 9 -13.71 -12.31 -6.45
C VAL A 9 -12.54 -12.96 -7.18
N LEU A 10 -11.38 -12.30 -7.18
CA LEU A 10 -10.16 -12.72 -7.91
C LEU A 10 -9.14 -13.44 -6.98
N GLY A 11 -9.53 -13.67 -5.73
CA GLY A 11 -8.71 -14.32 -4.71
C GLY A 11 -7.74 -13.37 -4.01
N GLU A 12 -6.82 -13.96 -3.25
CA GLU A 12 -5.86 -13.22 -2.42
C GLU A 12 -4.79 -12.51 -3.24
N VAL A 13 -4.34 -11.35 -2.76
CA VAL A 13 -3.20 -10.61 -3.29
C VAL A 13 -2.31 -10.16 -2.14
N LEU A 14 -1.01 -10.11 -2.40
CA LEU A 14 0.00 -9.75 -1.42
C LEU A 14 1.08 -8.85 -2.02
N GLY A 15 1.71 -8.05 -1.16
CA GLY A 15 2.91 -7.26 -1.45
C GLY A 15 3.87 -7.34 -0.27
N VAL A 16 5.15 -7.57 -0.55
CA VAL A 16 6.15 -7.93 0.45
C VAL A 16 7.36 -7.02 0.32
N THR A 17 7.77 -6.43 1.43
CA THR A 17 9.01 -5.66 1.48
C THR A 17 9.75 -5.94 2.77
N ALA A 18 11.07 -5.82 2.72
CA ALA A 18 11.91 -5.82 3.90
C ALA A 18 12.31 -4.39 4.26
N SER A 19 12.49 -4.14 5.56
CA SER A 19 13.18 -2.96 6.08
C SER A 19 14.26 -3.43 7.04
N THR A 20 15.45 -2.86 6.89
CA THR A 20 16.59 -3.13 7.79
C THR A 20 16.77 -1.95 8.72
N ARG A 21 16.86 -2.19 10.03
CA ARG A 21 17.45 -1.24 10.98
C ARG A 21 18.94 -1.20 10.70
N ASN A 22 19.38 -0.30 9.82
CA ASN A 22 20.80 -0.10 9.61
C ASN A 22 21.31 0.92 10.65
N PRO A 23 22.12 0.52 11.65
CA PRO A 23 22.69 1.45 12.63
C PRO A 23 23.63 2.49 12.00
N PHE A 24 24.10 2.27 10.76
CA PHE A 24 24.97 3.18 10.01
C PHE A 24 24.25 3.99 8.93
N ALA A 25 22.98 3.71 8.61
CA ALA A 25 22.19 4.57 7.72
C ALA A 25 21.81 5.90 8.39
N SER A 26 21.96 5.98 9.72
CA SER A 26 21.96 7.21 10.51
C SER A 26 23.28 8.01 10.38
N GLY A 27 24.22 7.55 9.54
CA GLY A 27 25.56 8.08 9.38
C GLY A 27 25.65 9.37 8.57
N LEU A 28 24.87 10.41 8.91
CA LEU A 28 25.26 11.83 8.83
C LEU A 28 24.19 12.80 9.36
N ARG A 29 23.57 12.58 10.53
CA ARG A 29 22.84 13.69 11.21
C ARG A 29 23.13 13.73 12.70
N SER A 30 23.67 14.88 13.11
CA SER A 30 24.09 15.24 14.45
C SER A 30 23.06 14.89 15.54
N PRO A 31 23.50 14.59 16.78
CA PRO A 31 22.66 14.13 17.89
C PRO A 31 21.73 15.21 18.49
N ARG A 32 21.39 16.27 17.74
CA ARG A 32 20.67 17.45 18.26
C ARG A 32 19.19 17.55 17.83
N THR A 33 18.68 16.62 17.04
CA THR A 33 17.29 16.64 16.57
C THR A 33 16.60 15.30 16.80
N GLY A 34 15.52 15.32 17.59
CA GLY A 34 14.74 14.17 18.08
C GLY A 34 14.63 12.97 17.15
N ALA A 35 15.45 11.95 17.42
CA ALA A 35 15.61 10.67 16.71
C ALA A 35 14.34 9.77 16.57
N LYS A 36 13.15 10.25 16.96
CA LYS A 36 11.88 9.51 16.83
C LYS A 36 11.20 9.70 15.47
N GLY A 37 11.45 10.82 14.77
CA GLY A 37 10.83 11.12 13.48
C GLY A 37 11.27 10.19 12.35
N ASP A 38 12.57 9.91 12.28
CA ASP A 38 13.16 9.15 11.17
C ASP A 38 12.66 7.70 11.11
N MET A 39 12.52 7.03 12.26
CA MET A 39 12.09 5.63 12.30
C MET A 39 10.59 5.48 11.96
N ALA A 40 9.75 6.40 12.42
CA ALA A 40 8.33 6.43 12.05
C ALA A 40 8.18 6.64 10.54
N GLN A 41 8.97 7.54 9.95
CA GLN A 41 8.97 7.79 8.52
C GLN A 41 9.42 6.57 7.72
N VAL A 42 10.46 5.86 8.15
CA VAL A 42 10.93 4.61 7.52
C VAL A 42 9.83 3.54 7.53
N LEU A 43 9.11 3.37 8.65
CA LEU A 43 8.00 2.43 8.74
C LEU A 43 6.84 2.78 7.80
N VAL A 44 6.49 4.08 7.70
CA VAL A 44 5.46 4.56 6.77
C VAL A 44 5.87 4.30 5.32
N GLN A 45 7.10 4.63 4.94
CA GLN A 45 7.61 4.39 3.58
C GLN A 45 7.65 2.91 3.24
N THR A 46 8.06 2.06 4.19
CA THR A 46 8.11 0.61 4.02
C THR A 46 6.70 0.06 3.80
N ARG A 47 5.72 0.42 4.64
CA ARG A 47 4.32 0.00 4.44
C ARG A 47 3.75 0.48 3.11
N ALA A 48 4.03 1.72 2.71
CA ALA A 48 3.60 2.24 1.42
C ALA A 48 4.17 1.43 0.24
N ARG A 49 5.43 0.96 0.34
CA ARG A 49 6.03 0.06 -0.66
C ARG A 49 5.32 -1.29 -0.72
N ALA A 50 5.00 -1.90 0.42
CA ALA A 50 4.23 -3.15 0.47
C ALA A 50 2.84 -2.98 -0.19
N ILE A 51 2.12 -1.90 0.16
CA ILE A 51 0.82 -1.57 -0.44
C ILE A 51 0.95 -1.44 -1.97
N ARG A 52 1.95 -0.68 -2.46
CA ARG A 52 2.14 -0.49 -3.91
C ARG A 52 2.33 -1.82 -4.64
N GLN A 53 3.11 -2.74 -4.08
CA GLN A 53 3.28 -4.06 -4.69
C GLN A 53 1.98 -4.88 -4.69
N MET A 54 1.21 -4.87 -3.59
CA MET A 54 -0.08 -5.52 -3.52
C MET A 54 -1.07 -4.95 -4.54
N ILE A 55 -1.09 -3.62 -4.72
CA ILE A 55 -1.91 -2.94 -5.75
C ILE A 55 -1.48 -3.38 -7.14
N VAL A 56 -0.17 -3.44 -7.44
CA VAL A 56 0.31 -3.93 -8.74
C VAL A 56 -0.13 -5.38 -8.98
N ALA A 57 -0.04 -6.24 -7.97
CA ALA A 57 -0.51 -7.63 -8.07
C ALA A 57 -2.02 -7.71 -8.33
N ALA A 58 -2.82 -6.87 -7.65
CA ALA A 58 -4.27 -6.78 -7.87
C ALA A 58 -4.62 -6.27 -9.28
N LYS A 59 -3.96 -5.19 -9.73
CA LYS A 59 -4.15 -4.61 -11.07
C LYS A 59 -3.82 -5.60 -12.18
N ARG A 60 -2.75 -6.40 -12.03
CA ARG A 60 -2.40 -7.46 -12.99
C ARG A 60 -3.49 -8.52 -13.16
N ARG A 61 -4.38 -8.68 -12.17
CA ARG A 61 -5.53 -9.59 -12.22
C ARG A 61 -6.82 -8.91 -12.67
N GLY A 62 -6.78 -7.63 -13.06
CA GLY A 62 -7.96 -6.86 -13.45
C GLY A 62 -8.83 -6.42 -12.27
N ALA A 63 -8.29 -6.44 -11.04
CA ALA A 63 -9.04 -6.00 -9.87
C ALA A 63 -9.27 -4.48 -9.90
N THR A 64 -10.46 -4.05 -9.49
CA THR A 64 -10.80 -2.64 -9.28
C THR A 64 -10.72 -2.24 -7.80
N ALA A 65 -10.69 -3.22 -6.89
CA ALA A 65 -10.53 -2.98 -5.46
C ALA A 65 -9.81 -4.13 -4.74
N VAL A 66 -9.27 -3.84 -3.56
CA VAL A 66 -8.77 -4.83 -2.58
C VAL A 66 -9.56 -4.66 -1.30
N LEU A 67 -10.20 -5.74 -0.84
CA LEU A 67 -11.02 -5.77 0.37
C LEU A 67 -10.30 -6.47 1.52
N GLY A 68 -10.68 -6.12 2.75
CA GLY A 68 -10.16 -6.77 3.95
C GLY A 68 -8.64 -6.64 4.10
N MET A 69 -8.06 -5.53 3.64
CA MET A 69 -6.62 -5.30 3.67
C MET A 69 -6.08 -5.37 5.10
N ARG A 70 -4.96 -6.05 5.28
CA ARG A 70 -4.23 -6.15 6.55
C ARG A 70 -2.73 -6.08 6.32
N PHE A 71 -2.01 -5.86 7.41
CA PHE A 71 -0.57 -6.00 7.48
C PHE A 71 -0.20 -7.17 8.39
N ASP A 72 0.86 -7.88 8.01
CA ASP A 72 1.63 -8.75 8.89
C ASP A 72 3.09 -8.30 8.88
N ASN A 73 3.81 -8.61 9.95
CA ASN A 73 5.24 -8.36 10.05
C ASN A 73 5.97 -9.52 10.73
N ARG A 74 7.16 -9.84 10.22
CA ARG A 74 8.01 -10.88 10.80
C ARG A 74 9.45 -10.41 10.87
N ASP A 75 10.08 -10.66 12.00
CA ASP A 75 11.53 -10.52 12.11
C ASP A 75 12.18 -11.69 11.36
N PHE A 76 12.97 -11.40 10.32
CA PHE A 76 13.65 -12.44 9.53
C PHE A 76 15.16 -12.48 9.79
N THR A 77 15.72 -11.39 10.35
CA THR A 77 17.10 -11.30 10.86
C THR A 77 17.14 -10.48 12.14
N SER A 78 18.29 -10.47 12.84
CA SER A 78 18.49 -9.67 14.06
C SER A 78 18.27 -8.16 13.89
N SER A 79 18.30 -7.67 12.64
CA SER A 79 18.10 -6.25 12.32
C SER A 79 17.06 -6.00 11.22
N GLY A 80 16.41 -7.04 10.69
CA GLY A 80 15.53 -6.95 9.52
C GLY A 80 14.10 -7.38 9.84
N VAL A 81 13.15 -6.51 9.50
CA VAL A 81 11.71 -6.76 9.60
C VAL A 81 11.13 -6.87 8.19
N GLU A 82 10.46 -7.97 7.92
CA GLU A 82 9.58 -8.13 6.77
C GLU A 82 8.22 -7.50 7.08
N ILE A 83 7.68 -6.76 6.11
CA ILE A 83 6.31 -6.24 6.15
C ILE A 83 5.56 -6.80 4.94
N VAL A 84 4.42 -7.42 5.21
CA VAL A 84 3.51 -7.99 4.22
C VAL A 84 2.20 -7.20 4.27
N ALA A 85 1.76 -6.68 3.13
CA ALA A 85 0.40 -6.18 2.94
C ALA A 85 -0.39 -7.23 2.14
N TYR A 86 -1.59 -7.59 2.59
CA TYR A 86 -2.42 -8.58 1.90
C TYR A 86 -3.91 -8.27 2.01
N GLY A 87 -4.71 -8.84 1.11
CA GLY A 87 -6.15 -8.70 1.07
C GLY A 87 -6.78 -9.52 -0.06
N THR A 88 -8.06 -9.30 -0.33
CA THR A 88 -8.80 -9.99 -1.40
C THR A 88 -9.02 -9.05 -2.58
N ALA A 89 -8.49 -9.40 -3.76
CA ALA A 89 -8.74 -8.68 -4.98
C ALA A 89 -10.15 -8.95 -5.52
N VAL A 90 -10.87 -7.92 -5.92
CA VAL A 90 -12.22 -8.02 -6.45
C VAL A 90 -12.44 -7.07 -7.62
N ILE A 91 -13.44 -7.38 -8.44
CA ILE A 91 -14.05 -6.43 -9.38
C ILE A 91 -15.28 -5.85 -8.68
N ALA A 92 -15.15 -4.65 -8.12
CA ALA A 92 -16.23 -3.85 -7.59
C ALA A 92 -16.68 -2.79 -8.60
N VAL A 93 -18.00 -2.60 -8.75
CA VAL A 93 -18.60 -1.61 -9.66
C VAL A 93 -19.57 -0.69 -8.89
N PRO A 94 -19.56 0.63 -9.15
CA PRO A 94 -20.47 1.55 -8.49
C PRO A 94 -21.91 1.35 -8.99
N VAL A 95 -22.87 1.28 -8.07
CA VAL A 95 -24.30 1.03 -8.39
C VAL A 95 -25.21 2.20 -8.02
N THR A 96 -24.83 3.06 -7.08
CA THR A 96 -25.60 4.26 -6.73
C THR A 96 -25.13 5.49 -7.53
N PRO A 97 -25.99 6.51 -7.73
CA PRO A 97 -25.60 7.75 -8.41
C PRO A 97 -24.38 8.42 -7.77
N GLU A 98 -24.30 8.44 -6.44
CA GLU A 98 -23.22 9.08 -5.69
C GLU A 98 -21.90 8.32 -5.89
N ALA A 99 -21.95 6.98 -5.86
CA ALA A 99 -20.79 6.15 -6.07
C ALA A 99 -20.23 6.25 -7.49
N LYS A 100 -21.12 6.39 -8.49
CA LYS A 100 -20.73 6.60 -9.89
C LYS A 100 -20.05 7.96 -10.07
N ALA A 101 -20.65 9.04 -9.56
CA ALA A 101 -20.07 10.37 -9.64
C ALA A 101 -18.67 10.43 -8.99
N HIS A 102 -18.50 9.81 -7.82
CA HIS A 102 -17.21 9.71 -7.14
C HIS A 102 -16.20 8.88 -7.94
N PHE A 103 -16.60 7.74 -8.50
CA PHE A 103 -15.74 6.89 -9.33
C PHE A 103 -15.24 7.62 -10.58
N ASP A 104 -16.12 8.38 -11.25
CA ASP A 104 -15.78 9.16 -12.43
C ASP A 104 -14.75 10.26 -12.09
N GLN A 105 -14.94 10.96 -10.97
CA GLN A 105 -13.97 11.95 -10.46
C GLN A 105 -12.59 11.33 -10.19
N LEU A 106 -12.54 10.20 -9.49
CA LEU A 106 -11.28 9.49 -9.21
C LEU A 106 -10.58 9.04 -10.49
N THR A 107 -11.34 8.59 -11.50
CA THR A 107 -10.76 8.13 -12.77
C THR A 107 -10.10 9.29 -13.52
N LEU A 108 -10.69 10.49 -13.46
CA LEU A 108 -10.08 11.71 -13.98
C LEU A 108 -8.81 12.09 -13.22
N GLU A 109 -8.81 12.02 -11.90
CA GLU A 109 -7.61 12.30 -11.08
C GLU A 109 -6.46 11.33 -11.34
N VAL A 110 -6.75 10.04 -11.51
CA VAL A 110 -5.73 9.02 -11.79
C VAL A 110 -5.10 9.20 -13.18
N GLN A 111 -5.85 9.70 -14.17
CA GLN A 111 -5.27 10.04 -15.48
C GLN A 111 -4.34 11.25 -15.43
N VAL A 112 -4.54 12.16 -14.47
CA VAL A 112 -3.73 13.37 -14.29
C VAL A 112 -2.50 13.10 -13.39
N TYR A 113 -2.53 12.05 -12.57
CA TYR A 113 -1.45 11.73 -11.64
C TYR A 113 -0.16 11.25 -12.35
N GLU A 114 0.91 12.03 -12.20
CA GLU A 114 2.26 11.66 -12.64
C GLU A 114 3.05 11.04 -11.46
N PRO A 115 3.52 9.78 -11.57
CA PRO A 115 4.22 9.11 -10.48
C PRO A 115 5.58 9.76 -10.24
N GLN A 116 5.87 10.11 -8.98
CA GLN A 116 7.18 10.62 -8.59
C GLN A 116 8.25 9.52 -8.74
N PRO A 117 9.39 9.81 -9.40
CA PRO A 117 10.51 8.86 -9.48
C PRO A 117 11.09 8.59 -8.09
N ILE A 118 11.62 7.38 -7.93
CA ILE A 118 12.28 6.91 -6.70
C ILE A 118 13.64 7.57 -6.48
#